data_AF-A0A938S880-F1
#
_entry.id   AF-A0A938S880-F1
#
_cell.length_a   1.000
_cell.length_b   1.000
_cell.length_c   1.000
_cell.angle_alpha   90.00
_cell.angle_beta   90.00
_cell.angle_gamma   90.00
#
_symmetry.space_group_name_H-M   'P 1'
#
loop_
_entity.id
_entity.type
_entity.pdbx_description
1 polymer ?
#
loop_
_entity_poly.entity_id
_entity_poly.type
_entity_poly.pdbx_seq_one_letter_code
_entity_poly.pdbx_strand_id
1 'polypeptide(L)'
;MTEGDCPLKPLLAFIALTLPALAENALTPEEQAAGWELLFDGQSLKGWRPYGKSNAPIASGWKVEDGALKKLGGQRGGDIITERTFGDF
;
A
#
# COMPACT_ATOMS: atom_id res chain seq x y z
N MET A 1 44.98 -8.37 47.34
CA MET A 1 45.77 -7.21 46.89
C MET A 1 46.07 -7.48 45.42
N THR A 2 45.20 -7.00 44.51
CA THR A 2 45.43 -5.83 43.61
C THR A 2 46.59 -6.16 42.66
N GLU A 3 46.49 -6.22 41.33
CA GLU A 3 45.81 -5.46 40.27
C GLU A 3 45.71 -6.43 39.05
N GLY A 4 44.99 -6.23 37.95
CA GLY A 4 44.54 -5.02 37.29
C GLY A 4 43.66 -5.38 36.10
N ASP A 5 42.89 -4.38 35.74
CA ASP A 5 41.79 -4.29 34.80
C ASP A 5 42.09 -4.67 33.34
N CYS A 6 41.00 -4.65 32.55
CA CYS A 6 40.85 -4.73 31.08
C CYS A 6 40.48 -6.14 30.55
N PRO A 7 39.33 -6.31 29.87
CA PRO A 7 39.02 -5.55 28.65
C PRO A 7 37.54 -5.28 28.37
N LEU A 8 37.12 -4.03 28.32
CA LEU A 8 35.93 -3.68 27.54
C LEU A 8 36.13 -2.33 26.84
N LYS A 9 36.46 -2.42 25.55
CA LYS A 9 36.25 -1.32 24.61
C LYS A 9 34.76 -1.00 24.59
N PRO A 10 34.35 0.28 24.63
CA PRO A 10 32.96 0.64 24.51
C PRO A 10 32.54 0.37 23.06
N LEU A 11 31.79 -0.70 22.86
CA LEU A 11 31.06 -0.90 21.62
C LEU A 11 29.97 0.17 21.60
N LEU A 12 30.22 1.27 20.90
CA LEU A 12 29.20 2.25 20.54
C LEU A 12 28.14 1.53 19.71
N ALA A 13 27.09 1.04 20.36
CA ALA A 13 25.90 0.56 19.68
C ALA A 13 25.20 1.77 19.07
N PHE A 14 25.40 1.98 17.76
CA PHE A 14 24.51 2.79 16.96
C PHE A 14 23.14 2.10 16.99
N ILE A 15 22.23 2.61 17.82
CA ILE A 15 20.82 2.25 17.74
C ILE A 15 20.34 2.82 16.41
N ALA A 16 20.37 1.99 15.37
CA ALA A 16 19.71 2.29 14.10
C ALA A 16 18.21 2.34 14.40
N LEU A 17 17.68 3.56 14.49
CA LEU A 17 16.24 3.79 14.54
C LEU A 17 15.66 3.30 13.20
N THR A 18 15.21 2.06 13.16
CA THR A 18 14.47 1.52 12.01
C THR A 18 13.13 2.23 11.95
N LEU A 19 13.03 3.26 11.12
CA LEU A 19 11.74 3.84 10.75
C LEU A 19 10.95 2.74 10.04
N PRO A 20 9.75 2.37 10.52
CA PRO A 20 8.91 1.43 9.80
C PRO A 20 8.59 2.05 8.44
N ALA A 21 8.94 1.35 7.36
CA ALA A 21 8.50 1.73 6.03
C ALA A 21 6.97 1.64 6.01
N LEU A 22 6.29 2.77 5.77
CA LEU A 22 4.84 2.80 5.63
C LEU A 22 4.48 1.94 4.42
N ALA A 23 3.68 0.89 4.61
CA ALA A 23 3.18 0.09 3.50
C ALA A 23 2.18 0.94 2.69
N GLU A 24 2.43 1.14 1.39
CA GLU A 24 1.70 2.10 0.55
C GLU A 24 0.20 1.79 0.41
N ASN A 25 -0.19 0.52 0.48
CA ASN A 25 -1.57 0.06 0.32
C ASN A 25 -2.09 -0.61 1.60
N ALA A 26 -1.84 0.03 2.75
CA ALA A 26 -2.36 -0.41 4.03
C ALA A 26 -2.76 0.80 4.87
N LEU A 27 -3.89 0.69 5.58
CA LEU A 27 -4.31 1.72 6.52
C LEU A 27 -3.53 1.61 7.83
N THR A 28 -3.12 2.74 8.39
CA THR A 28 -2.59 2.78 9.75
C THR A 28 -3.70 2.46 10.77
N PRO A 29 -3.35 2.06 12.01
CA PRO A 29 -4.35 1.87 13.06
C PRO A 29 -5.22 3.11 13.30
N GLU A 30 -4.65 4.31 13.19
CA GLU A 30 -5.35 5.58 13.38
C GLU A 30 -6.35 5.84 12.24
N GLU A 31 -5.98 5.54 10.99
CA GLU A 31 -6.87 5.66 9.84
C GLU A 31 -8.05 4.69 9.95
N GLN A 32 -7.78 3.44 10.36
CA GLN A 32 -8.84 2.46 10.62
C GLN A 32 -9.78 2.93 11.74
N ALA A 33 -9.24 3.49 12.83
CA ALA A 33 -10.04 4.02 13.94
C ALA A 33 -10.87 5.26 13.53
N ALA A 34 -10.37 6.06 12.59
CA ALA A 34 -11.10 7.19 12.01
C ALA A 34 -12.16 6.78 10.97
N GLY A 35 -12.25 5.48 10.63
CA GLY A 35 -13.26 4.94 9.73
C GLY A 35 -12.88 5.01 8.24
N TRP A 36 -11.59 5.17 7.91
CA TRP A 36 -11.13 5.08 6.52
C TRP A 36 -11.35 3.68 5.95
N GLU A 37 -11.65 3.63 4.65
CA GLU A 37 -11.78 2.38 3.90
C GLU A 37 -10.72 2.31 2.79
N LEU A 38 -10.02 1.19 2.71
CA LEU A 38 -9.04 0.94 1.66
C LEU A 38 -9.75 0.45 0.38
N LEU A 39 -9.80 1.30 -0.65
CA LEU A 39 -10.43 0.96 -1.94
C LEU A 39 -9.52 0.17 -2.90
N PHE A 40 -8.21 0.16 -2.64
CA PHE A 40 -7.23 -0.54 -3.47
C PHE A 40 -6.16 -1.18 -2.59
N ASP A 41 -5.97 -2.48 -2.75
CA ASP A 41 -5.07 -3.31 -1.94
C ASP A 41 -3.63 -3.37 -2.48
N GLY A 42 -3.34 -2.69 -3.60
CA GLY A 42 -2.04 -2.75 -4.27
C GLY A 42 -1.79 -4.02 -5.09
N GLN A 43 -2.74 -4.95 -5.12
CA GLN A 43 -2.52 -6.31 -5.65
C GLN A 43 -3.55 -6.72 -6.70
N SER A 44 -4.78 -6.23 -6.58
CA SER A 44 -5.90 -6.69 -7.39
C SER A 44 -6.81 -5.55 -7.83
N LEU A 45 -7.61 -5.81 -8.86
CA LEU A 45 -8.68 -4.90 -9.28
C LEU A 45 -10.01 -5.24 -8.59
N LYS A 46 -9.97 -5.93 -7.45
CA LYS A 46 -11.18 -6.26 -6.68
C LYS A 46 -11.86 -4.98 -6.22
N GLY A 47 -13.18 -4.93 -6.32
CA GLY A 47 -13.94 -3.72 -6.00
C GLY A 47 -13.99 -2.69 -7.11
N TRP A 48 -13.38 -2.99 -8.28
CA TRP A 48 -13.42 -2.14 -9.48
C TRP A 48 -14.16 -2.84 -10.62
N ARG A 49 -14.82 -2.05 -11.46
CA ARG A 49 -15.51 -2.52 -12.68
C ARG A 49 -15.43 -1.50 -13.80
N PRO A 50 -15.64 -1.89 -15.07
CA PRO A 50 -15.72 -0.93 -16.17
C PRO A 50 -16.92 0.00 -16.01
N TYR A 51 -16.72 1.27 -16.37
CA TYR A 51 -17.82 2.22 -16.51
C TYR A 51 -18.79 1.76 -17.61
N GLY A 52 -20.09 1.82 -17.33
CA GLY A 52 -21.16 1.45 -18.27
C GLY A 52 -21.33 -0.04 -18.58
N LYS A 53 -20.55 -0.94 -17.95
CA LYS A 53 -20.65 -2.41 -18.19
C LYS A 53 -20.55 -3.20 -16.89
N SER A 54 -21.64 -3.27 -16.12
CA SER A 54 -21.63 -3.80 -14.75
C SER A 54 -21.22 -5.28 -14.60
N ASN A 55 -21.13 -6.07 -15.68
CA ASN A 55 -20.76 -7.49 -15.64
C ASN A 55 -19.66 -7.85 -16.65
N ALA A 56 -18.85 -6.89 -17.08
CA ALA A 56 -17.73 -7.14 -17.98
C ALA A 56 -16.41 -7.18 -17.20
N PRO A 57 -15.44 -8.01 -17.61
CA PRO A 57 -14.09 -7.93 -17.04
C PRO A 57 -13.49 -6.56 -17.34
N ILE A 58 -12.58 -6.12 -16.48
CA ILE A 58 -11.80 -4.91 -16.73
C ILE A 58 -10.95 -5.12 -17.99
N ALA A 59 -11.00 -4.15 -18.89
CA ALA A 59 -10.29 -4.22 -20.16
C ALA A 59 -8.78 -4.20 -19.94
N SER A 60 -8.02 -4.75 -20.89
CA SER A 60 -6.56 -4.93 -20.80
C SER A 60 -5.75 -3.64 -20.64
N GLY A 61 -6.38 -2.47 -20.78
CA GLY A 61 -5.73 -1.17 -20.57
C GLY A 61 -5.51 -0.78 -19.11
N TRP A 62 -5.86 -1.64 -18.14
CA TRP A 62 -5.54 -1.45 -16.72
C TRP A 62 -4.71 -2.63 -16.22
N LYS A 63 -3.71 -2.33 -15.38
CA LYS A 63 -2.83 -3.33 -14.77
C LYS A 63 -2.47 -2.90 -13.35
N VAL A 64 -2.33 -3.87 -12.46
CA VAL A 64 -1.66 -3.65 -11.16
C VAL A 64 -0.18 -3.98 -11.32
N GLU A 65 0.69 -3.03 -11.05
CA GLU A 65 2.15 -3.15 -11.18
C GLU A 65 2.82 -2.32 -10.10
N ASP A 66 3.77 -2.92 -9.36
CA ASP A 66 4.52 -2.29 -8.27
C ASP A 66 3.63 -1.61 -7.21
N GLY A 67 2.57 -2.29 -6.79
CA GLY A 67 1.64 -1.75 -5.79
C GLY A 67 0.72 -0.64 -6.33
N ALA A 68 0.77 -0.34 -7.64
CA ALA A 68 0.04 0.77 -8.24
C ALA A 68 -0.99 0.29 -9.28
N LEU A 69 -2.14 0.96 -9.30
CA LEU A 69 -3.14 0.83 -10.35
C LEU A 69 -2.71 1.68 -11.57
N LYS A 70 -2.28 1.02 -12.64
CA LYS A 70 -1.65 1.64 -13.81
C LYS A 70 -2.52 1.56 -15.06
N LYS A 71 -2.75 2.72 -15.69
CA LYS A 71 -3.36 2.80 -17.02
C LYS A 71 -2.29 2.60 -18.10
N LEU A 72 -2.49 1.61 -18.97
CA LEU A 72 -1.57 1.29 -20.04
C LEU A 72 -1.81 2.16 -21.28
N GLY A 73 -0.79 2.90 -21.70
CA GLY A 73 -0.81 3.69 -22.93
C GLY A 73 -1.00 2.80 -24.17
N GLY A 74 -1.73 3.32 -25.17
CA GLY A 74 -1.96 2.61 -26.44
C GLY A 74 -3.00 1.49 -26.39
N GLN A 75 -3.53 1.14 -25.20
CA GLN A 75 -4.59 0.15 -25.06
C GLN A 75 -5.93 0.80 -24.72
N ARG A 76 -7.02 0.29 -25.29
CA ARG A 76 -8.37 0.74 -24.94
C ARG A 76 -8.81 0.10 -23.62
N GLY A 77 -8.46 0.73 -22.50
CA GLY A 77 -8.89 0.33 -21.15
C GLY A 77 -10.25 0.86 -20.73
N GLY A 78 -10.67 2.00 -21.30
CA GLY A 78 -11.83 2.75 -20.79
C GLY A 78 -11.62 3.24 -19.35
N ASP A 79 -12.70 3.74 -18.75
CA ASP A 79 -12.71 4.15 -17.36
C ASP A 79 -13.18 3.00 -16.46
N ILE A 80 -12.62 2.94 -15.26
CA ILE A 80 -13.08 2.03 -14.21
C ILE A 80 -13.64 2.85 -13.05
N ILE A 81 -14.60 2.25 -12.37
CA ILE A 81 -15.27 2.81 -11.21
C ILE A 81 -15.37 1.75 -10.13
N THR A 82 -15.60 2.16 -8.89
CA THR A 82 -15.88 1.23 -7.80
C THR A 82 -17.15 0.42 -8.10
N GLU A 83 -17.17 -0.83 -7.67
CA GLU A 83 -18.38 -1.66 -7.67
C GLU A 83 -19.44 -1.07 -6.74
N ARG A 84 -18.98 -0.56 -5.59
CA ARG A 84 -19.80 0.17 -4.63
C ARG A 84 -20.08 1.59 -5.10
N THR A 85 -21.22 2.12 -4.69
CA THR A 85 -21.58 3.54 -4.85
C THR A 85 -21.54 4.19 -3.47
N PHE A 86 -21.04 5.42 -3.41
CA PHE A 86 -20.89 6.19 -2.18
C PHE A 86 -21.71 7.48 -2.29
N GLY A 87 -22.26 7.94 -1.16
CA GLY A 87 -22.96 9.22 -1.04
C GLY A 87 -22.02 10.26 -0.47
N ASP A 88 -22.02 10.37 0.85
CA ASP A 88 -21.03 11.17 1.59
C ASP A 88 -19.77 10.32 1.81
N PHE A 89 -18.60 10.88 1.51
CA PHE A 89 -17.28 10.24 1.63
C PHE A 89 -16.20 11.30 1.86
#